data_AF-Q5IWZ3-F1
#
_entry.id   AF-Q5IWZ3-F1
#
_cell.length_a   1.000
_cell.length_b   1.000
_cell.length_c   1.000
_cell.angle_alpha   90.00
_cell.angle_beta   90.00
_cell.angle_gamma   90.00
#
_symmetry.space_group_name_H-M   'P 1'
#
loop_
_entity.id
_entity.type
_entity.pdbx_description
1 polymer ?
#
loop_
_entity_poly.entity_id
_entity_poly.type
_entity_poly.pdbx_seq_one_letter_code
_entity_poly.pdbx_strand_id
1 'polypeptide(L)'
;PIHKRFYHTSELHSELIAVPCSPPPTQAFATSGQSKLMALTSVRPAFHAMSADLRRGGPSASAPRPSRASLRVRAAIASEAPVAAMSKASPGPTVYSKLDRAHTLTPERMELINGMADFAEERILPVLQPVEKLWQPQDMLPDPESEDFLDQVAELRARSEGVPDAYYVVLVGDMITEEALPTYMAMLNTLDGVRDETGAADHPWGRWTRQWVAEENRHGDLLNKYCWLTGRVNMKAIEVTIQNLI
;
A
#
# COMPACT_ATOMS: atom_id res chain seq x y z
N PRO A 1 2.98 -19.78 -18.85
CA PRO A 1 1.77 -18.98 -19.18
C PRO A 1 1.21 -18.18 -18.00
N ILE A 2 1.23 -18.74 -16.78
CA ILE A 2 0.73 -18.09 -15.55
C ILE A 2 1.74 -17.05 -15.00
N HIS A 3 3.04 -17.37 -14.98
CA HIS A 3 4.11 -16.44 -14.57
C HIS A 3 4.10 -15.12 -15.34
N LYS A 4 3.94 -15.14 -16.68
CA LYS A 4 3.88 -13.91 -17.48
C LYS A 4 2.60 -13.09 -17.26
N ARG A 5 1.54 -13.67 -16.70
CA ARG A 5 0.28 -12.96 -16.47
C ARG A 5 0.30 -12.17 -15.16
N PHE A 6 0.94 -12.69 -14.11
CA PHE A 6 1.09 -12.02 -12.82
C PHE A 6 2.06 -10.84 -12.84
N TYR A 7 3.23 -10.99 -13.48
CA TYR A 7 4.18 -9.87 -13.62
C TYR A 7 3.68 -8.77 -14.57
N HIS A 8 2.88 -9.12 -15.59
CA HIS A 8 2.33 -8.11 -16.49
C HIS A 8 1.19 -7.31 -15.84
N THR A 9 0.43 -7.91 -14.90
CA THR A 9 -0.54 -7.17 -14.10
C THR A 9 0.11 -6.23 -13.09
N SER A 10 1.28 -6.55 -12.52
CA SER A 10 1.97 -5.63 -11.61
C SER A 10 2.62 -4.43 -12.34
N GLU A 11 3.15 -4.64 -13.54
CA GLU A 11 3.62 -3.54 -14.41
C GLU A 11 2.46 -2.63 -14.86
N LEU A 12 1.32 -3.20 -15.26
CA LEU A 12 0.16 -2.41 -15.71
C LEU A 12 -0.48 -1.58 -14.58
N HIS A 13 -0.52 -2.08 -13.34
CA HIS A 13 -0.98 -1.28 -12.20
C HIS A 13 -0.02 -0.14 -11.86
N SER A 14 1.29 -0.35 -12.04
CA SER A 14 2.30 0.70 -11.84
C SER A 14 2.21 1.81 -12.90
N GLU A 15 1.90 1.47 -14.15
CA GLU A 15 1.71 2.45 -15.23
C GLU A 15 0.38 3.23 -15.12
N LEU A 16 -0.69 2.63 -14.58
CA LEU A 16 -1.97 3.32 -14.34
C LEU A 16 -1.94 4.31 -13.17
N ILE A 17 -0.98 4.16 -12.25
CA ILE A 17 -0.76 5.06 -11.09
C ILE A 17 0.36 6.08 -11.35
N ALA A 18 1.11 5.94 -12.45
CA ALA A 18 2.20 6.84 -12.80
C ALA A 18 1.69 8.27 -13.13
N VAL A 19 1.87 9.18 -12.18
CA VAL A 19 1.76 10.63 -12.39
C VAL A 19 3.09 11.13 -12.99
N PRO A 20 3.11 11.95 -14.05
CA PRO A 20 4.34 12.50 -14.58
C PRO A 20 4.92 13.55 -13.63
N CYS A 21 5.86 13.14 -12.77
CA CYS A 21 6.64 14.05 -11.95
C CYS A 21 7.88 14.51 -12.75
N SER A 22 8.04 15.82 -12.93
CA SER A 22 9.19 16.39 -13.64
C SER A 22 10.46 16.27 -12.78
N PRO A 23 11.63 15.93 -13.37
CA PRO A 23 12.84 15.75 -12.58
C PRO A 23 13.41 17.09 -12.07
N PRO A 24 13.91 17.16 -10.82
CA PRO A 24 14.62 18.34 -10.32
C PRO A 24 16.03 18.46 -10.93
N PRO A 25 16.61 19.67 -10.98
CA PRO A 25 17.88 19.92 -11.65
C PRO A 25 19.06 19.28 -10.90
N THR A 26 19.90 18.59 -11.68
CA THR A 26 21.12 17.90 -11.26
C THR A 26 22.14 18.88 -10.68
N GLN A 27 22.49 18.75 -9.40
CA GLN A 27 23.71 19.35 -8.84
C GLN A 27 24.81 18.28 -8.76
N ALA A 28 25.86 18.48 -9.55
CA ALA A 28 27.06 17.67 -9.55
C ALA A 28 27.87 17.93 -8.26
N PHE A 29 28.13 16.88 -7.50
CA PHE A 29 29.13 16.90 -6.43
C PHE A 29 30.51 16.56 -7.02
N ALA A 30 31.41 17.54 -7.05
CA ALA A 30 32.85 17.34 -7.23
C ALA A 30 33.57 17.60 -5.89
N THR A 31 34.60 16.79 -5.66
CA THR A 31 35.34 16.62 -4.41
C THR A 31 36.39 17.69 -4.11
N SER A 32 36.55 17.98 -2.82
CA SER A 32 37.76 18.41 -2.05
C SER A 32 38.59 19.63 -2.48
N GLY A 33 38.95 20.47 -1.51
CA GLY A 33 40.20 21.26 -1.54
C GLY A 33 40.15 22.62 -0.85
N GLN A 34 40.85 22.75 0.28
CA GLN A 34 41.01 23.98 1.08
C GLN A 34 41.77 25.10 0.36
N SER A 35 41.43 26.38 0.60
CA SER A 35 42.32 27.43 1.17
C SER A 35 41.86 28.89 0.96
N LYS A 36 41.71 29.61 2.10
CA LYS A 36 42.18 30.98 2.43
C LYS A 36 41.94 32.21 1.49
N LEU A 37 41.24 33.21 2.07
CA LEU A 37 41.67 34.59 2.42
C LEU A 37 40.99 35.81 1.73
N MET A 38 40.76 36.84 2.57
CA MET A 38 40.45 38.28 2.35
C MET A 38 39.02 38.62 1.87
N ALA A 39 38.12 39.25 2.63
CA ALA A 39 38.08 40.55 3.36
C ALA A 39 37.41 41.69 2.56
N LEU A 40 36.64 42.53 3.30
CA LEU A 40 35.96 43.80 2.95
C LEU A 40 34.56 43.62 2.30
N THR A 41 33.46 44.26 2.73
CA THR A 41 33.21 45.44 3.59
C THR A 41 31.70 45.53 3.88
N SER A 42 31.35 46.05 5.08
CA SER A 42 30.28 47.01 5.42
C SER A 42 28.96 46.97 4.60
N VAL A 43 27.75 46.88 5.16
CA VAL A 43 27.13 47.81 6.12
C VAL A 43 25.91 47.12 6.78
N ARG A 44 25.79 47.25 8.11
CA ARG A 44 24.53 47.15 8.90
C ARG A 44 24.16 48.58 9.36
N PRO A 45 22.88 48.90 9.62
CA PRO A 45 22.31 48.74 10.98
C PRO A 45 20.88 48.15 10.94
N ALA A 46 20.47 47.22 11.80
CA ALA A 46 20.23 47.28 13.26
C ALA A 46 19.08 48.23 13.65
N PHE A 47 18.00 47.67 14.22
CA PHE A 47 17.20 48.14 15.38
C PHE A 47 16.01 47.16 15.54
N HIS A 48 16.11 46.12 16.37
CA HIS A 48 15.83 46.02 17.81
C HIS A 48 14.35 46.12 18.22
N ALA A 49 13.98 45.16 19.06
CA ALA A 49 12.65 44.79 19.53
C ALA A 49 12.01 45.83 20.46
N MET A 50 10.70 45.72 20.69
CA MET A 50 10.10 45.58 22.03
C MET A 50 8.58 45.40 21.97
N SER A 51 8.10 44.46 22.77
CA SER A 51 6.71 44.27 23.17
C SER A 51 6.18 45.45 23.99
N ALA A 52 4.89 45.79 23.86
CA ALA A 52 3.99 46.11 24.99
C ALA A 52 2.56 46.41 24.54
N ASP A 53 1.64 45.88 25.34
CA ASP A 53 0.19 46.11 25.43
C ASP A 53 -0.34 47.52 25.15
N LEU A 54 -1.52 47.58 24.51
CA LEU A 54 -2.53 48.59 24.80
C LEU A 54 -3.94 48.01 24.62
N ARG A 55 -4.73 48.12 25.69
CA ARG A 55 -6.11 47.66 25.83
C ARG A 55 -7.12 48.68 25.30
N ARG A 56 -8.31 48.14 25.00
CA ARG A 56 -9.67 48.73 24.95
C ARG A 56 -10.11 49.52 23.71
N GLY A 57 -11.20 49.01 23.10
CA GLY A 57 -12.19 49.85 22.43
C GLY A 57 -13.17 49.11 21.50
N GLY A 58 -14.34 48.71 22.02
CA GLY A 58 -15.60 48.65 21.25
C GLY A 58 -16.09 47.28 20.75
N PRO A 59 -17.39 46.92 20.94
CA PRO A 59 -17.97 45.71 20.38
C PRO A 59 -18.31 45.95 18.90
N SER A 60 -17.61 45.28 18.00
CA SER A 60 -18.04 45.20 16.59
C SER A 60 -19.19 44.19 16.50
N ALA A 61 -20.39 44.69 16.21
CA ALA A 61 -21.54 43.86 15.87
C ALA A 61 -21.17 42.94 14.70
N SER A 62 -21.11 41.64 14.96
CA SER A 62 -20.93 40.63 13.93
C SER A 62 -22.25 40.47 13.17
N ALA A 63 -22.23 40.79 11.89
CA ALA A 63 -23.32 40.41 10.99
C ALA A 63 -23.42 38.87 10.96
N PRO A 64 -24.63 38.28 11.03
CA PRO A 64 -24.76 36.83 10.93
C PRO A 64 -24.31 36.37 9.55
N ARG A 65 -23.28 35.53 9.50
CA ARG A 65 -22.90 34.80 8.29
C ARG A 65 -24.11 33.95 7.85
N PRO A 66 -24.51 33.95 6.58
CA PRO A 66 -25.54 33.03 6.12
C PRO A 66 -25.06 31.60 6.38
N SER A 67 -25.86 30.82 7.10
CA SER A 67 -25.59 29.40 7.31
C SER A 67 -25.53 28.73 5.94
N ARG A 68 -24.32 28.41 5.48
CA ARG A 68 -24.13 27.58 4.31
C ARG A 68 -24.73 26.24 4.69
N ALA A 69 -25.93 25.95 4.22
CA ALA A 69 -26.59 24.67 4.44
C ALA A 69 -25.59 23.60 3.98
N SER A 70 -25.04 22.86 4.93
CA SER A 70 -24.25 21.69 4.61
C SER A 70 -25.23 20.72 3.97
N LEU A 71 -25.19 20.63 2.64
CA LEU A 71 -25.87 19.58 1.91
C LEU A 71 -25.16 18.29 2.31
N ARG A 72 -25.57 17.71 3.43
CA ARG A 72 -25.18 16.34 3.79
C ARG A 72 -25.84 15.46 2.76
N VAL A 73 -25.09 15.13 1.71
CA VAL A 73 -25.41 14.01 0.85
C VAL A 73 -25.42 12.79 1.76
N ARG A 74 -26.61 12.40 2.21
CA ARG A 74 -26.83 11.06 2.73
C ARG A 74 -26.60 10.15 1.53
N ALA A 75 -25.38 9.62 1.39
CA ALA A 75 -25.18 8.44 0.59
C ALA A 75 -26.27 7.46 1.01
N ALA A 76 -27.08 7.03 0.05
CA ALA A 76 -28.12 6.07 0.30
C ALA A 76 -27.44 4.86 0.93
N ILE A 77 -27.72 4.69 2.22
CA ILE A 77 -27.61 3.40 2.89
C ILE A 77 -28.12 2.36 1.88
N ALA A 78 -27.22 1.50 1.40
CA ALA A 78 -27.65 0.16 1.06
C ALA A 78 -28.43 -0.27 2.31
N SER A 79 -29.74 -0.42 2.13
CA SER A 79 -30.72 -0.76 3.16
C SER A 79 -30.04 -1.54 4.27
N GLU A 80 -30.21 -1.12 5.53
CA GLU A 80 -30.03 -2.03 6.65
C GLU A 80 -30.96 -3.22 6.38
N ALA A 81 -30.44 -4.20 5.65
CA ALA A 81 -31.10 -5.46 5.49
C ALA A 81 -31.16 -6.01 6.91
N PRO A 82 -32.32 -6.45 7.40
CA PRO A 82 -32.37 -7.14 8.66
C PRO A 82 -31.32 -8.24 8.58
N VAL A 83 -30.49 -8.36 9.63
CA VAL A 83 -29.56 -9.48 9.78
C VAL A 83 -30.44 -10.72 9.79
N ALA A 84 -30.67 -11.28 8.60
CA ALA A 84 -31.45 -12.48 8.43
C ALA A 84 -30.76 -13.51 9.30
N ALA A 85 -31.53 -14.14 10.19
CA ALA A 85 -31.05 -15.21 11.06
C ALA A 85 -30.11 -16.09 10.25
N MET A 86 -28.83 -16.14 10.67
CA MET A 86 -27.76 -16.85 9.95
C MET A 86 -28.28 -18.24 9.59
N SER A 87 -28.71 -18.40 8.34
CA SER A 87 -28.90 -19.71 7.75
C SER A 87 -27.55 -20.39 7.90
N LYS A 88 -27.53 -21.62 8.45
CA LYS A 88 -26.32 -22.44 8.63
C LYS A 88 -25.27 -22.06 7.59
N ALA A 89 -24.19 -21.43 8.05
CA ALA A 89 -23.15 -20.91 7.17
C ALA A 89 -22.82 -22.02 6.16
N SER A 90 -23.06 -21.75 4.87
CA SER A 90 -22.41 -22.57 3.86
C SER A 90 -20.92 -22.46 4.15
N PRO A 91 -20.16 -23.57 4.08
CA PRO A 91 -18.71 -23.49 4.19
C PRO A 91 -18.24 -22.36 3.28
N GLY A 92 -17.43 -21.45 3.81
CA GLY A 92 -16.78 -20.42 3.00
C GLY A 92 -16.08 -21.07 1.80
N PRO A 93 -15.80 -20.30 0.73
CA PRO A 93 -15.18 -20.85 -0.47
C PRO A 93 -13.93 -21.63 -0.07
N THR A 94 -14.03 -22.95 -0.13
CA THR A 94 -12.93 -23.82 0.28
C THR A 94 -11.94 -23.78 -0.88
N VAL A 95 -10.78 -23.15 -0.65
CA VAL A 95 -9.69 -23.12 -1.65
C VAL A 95 -9.28 -24.56 -2.02
N TYR A 96 -9.51 -25.51 -1.12
CA TYR A 96 -9.43 -26.95 -1.36
C TYR A 96 -10.81 -27.60 -1.48
N SER A 97 -11.18 -28.05 -2.68
CA SER A 97 -12.43 -28.78 -2.90
C SER A 97 -12.45 -30.11 -2.12
N LYS A 98 -13.65 -30.72 -1.97
CA LYS A 98 -13.98 -32.05 -1.40
C LYS A 98 -13.22 -33.28 -1.99
N LEU A 99 -12.09 -33.06 -2.66
CA LEU A 99 -11.13 -34.07 -3.08
C LEU A 99 -9.98 -34.07 -2.08
N ASP A 100 -10.25 -34.58 -0.88
CA ASP A 100 -9.31 -34.72 0.25
C ASP A 100 -8.15 -35.68 -0.09
N ARG A 101 -7.23 -35.24 -0.94
CA ARG A 101 -5.93 -35.90 -1.09
C ARG A 101 -4.85 -34.87 -0.87
N ALA A 102 -4.60 -34.58 0.40
CA ALA A 102 -3.34 -33.98 0.81
C ALA A 102 -2.20 -34.95 0.46
N HIS A 103 -1.02 -34.41 0.18
CA HIS A 103 0.21 -35.18 -0.02
C HIS A 103 0.13 -36.24 -1.13
N THR A 104 -0.27 -35.82 -2.33
CA THR A 104 -0.42 -36.70 -3.50
C THR A 104 0.88 -36.92 -4.29
N LEU A 105 1.98 -36.27 -3.90
CA LEU A 105 3.26 -36.46 -4.58
C LEU A 105 3.83 -37.85 -4.28
N THR A 106 4.29 -38.54 -5.33
CA THR A 106 4.99 -39.82 -5.17
C THR A 106 6.44 -39.57 -4.71
N PRO A 107 7.11 -40.57 -4.11
CA PRO A 107 8.51 -40.44 -3.71
C PRO A 107 9.44 -39.99 -4.84
N GLU A 108 9.22 -40.48 -6.07
CA GLU A 108 10.03 -40.11 -7.23
C GLU A 108 9.86 -38.64 -7.62
N ARG A 109 8.64 -38.09 -7.45
CA ARG A 109 8.37 -36.66 -7.68
C ARG A 109 8.96 -35.79 -6.57
N MET A 110 8.96 -36.28 -5.34
CA MET A 110 9.63 -35.62 -4.22
C MET A 110 11.14 -35.52 -4.43
N GLU A 111 11.77 -36.62 -4.86
CA GLU A 111 13.19 -36.64 -5.20
C GLU A 111 13.51 -35.64 -6.32
N LEU A 112 12.66 -35.57 -7.36
CA LEU A 112 12.80 -34.58 -8.42
C LEU A 112 12.79 -33.14 -7.87
N ILE A 113 11.81 -32.78 -7.03
CA ILE A 113 11.71 -31.43 -6.46
C ILE A 113 12.91 -31.11 -5.58
N ASN A 114 13.35 -32.05 -4.76
CA ASN A 114 14.55 -31.90 -3.93
C ASN A 114 15.81 -31.68 -4.79
N GLY A 115 15.91 -32.38 -5.92
CA GLY A 115 16.99 -32.21 -6.90
C GLY A 115 16.95 -30.88 -7.68
N MET A 116 15.89 -30.08 -7.56
CA MET A 116 15.75 -28.79 -8.25
C MET A 116 16.24 -27.60 -7.41
N ALA A 117 16.89 -27.82 -6.27
CA ALA A 117 17.38 -26.73 -5.41
C ALA A 117 18.34 -25.78 -6.16
N ASP A 118 19.36 -26.31 -6.85
CA ASP A 118 20.32 -25.50 -7.60
C ASP A 118 19.63 -24.69 -8.72
N PHE A 119 18.66 -25.32 -9.40
CA PHE A 119 17.85 -24.61 -10.39
C PHE A 119 17.07 -23.44 -9.78
N ALA A 120 16.46 -23.65 -8.59
CA ALA A 120 15.74 -22.59 -7.91
C ALA A 120 16.67 -21.45 -7.48
N GLU A 121 17.87 -21.77 -6.98
CA GLU A 121 18.87 -20.80 -6.59
C GLU A 121 19.35 -19.96 -7.79
N GLU A 122 19.63 -20.60 -8.92
CA GLU A 122 20.21 -19.92 -10.09
C GLU A 122 19.16 -19.21 -10.95
N ARG A 123 17.91 -19.68 -10.96
CA ARG A 123 16.91 -19.27 -11.97
C ARG A 123 15.65 -18.66 -11.39
N ILE A 124 15.28 -19.03 -10.17
CA ILE A 124 14.03 -18.56 -9.55
C ILE A 124 14.33 -17.39 -8.63
N LEU A 125 15.23 -17.55 -7.65
CA LEU A 125 15.57 -16.48 -6.72
C LEU A 125 16.03 -15.17 -7.38
N PRO A 126 16.80 -15.18 -8.49
CA PRO A 126 17.21 -13.93 -9.16
C PRO A 126 16.08 -13.17 -9.87
N VAL A 127 14.87 -13.74 -9.98
CA VAL A 127 13.69 -13.03 -10.49
C VAL A 127 13.14 -12.05 -9.45
N LEU A 128 13.37 -12.32 -8.15
CA LEU A 128 13.02 -11.40 -7.07
C LEU A 128 13.96 -10.21 -7.09
N GLN A 129 13.41 -9.02 -6.87
CA GLN A 129 14.21 -7.82 -6.89
C GLN A 129 14.83 -7.59 -5.50
N PRO A 130 16.07 -7.08 -5.44
CA PRO A 130 16.65 -6.67 -4.17
C PRO A 130 15.81 -5.54 -3.57
N VAL A 131 15.67 -5.53 -2.24
CA VAL A 131 14.78 -4.63 -1.50
C VAL A 131 15.07 -3.16 -1.81
N GLU A 132 16.33 -2.82 -2.04
CA GLU A 132 16.77 -1.45 -2.33
C GLU A 132 16.32 -0.95 -3.71
N LYS A 133 15.86 -1.83 -4.59
CA LYS A 133 15.31 -1.49 -5.92
C LYS A 133 13.79 -1.60 -5.97
N LEU A 134 13.16 -2.17 -4.95
CA LEU A 134 11.71 -2.29 -4.87
C LEU A 134 11.11 -0.94 -4.51
N TRP A 135 10.03 -0.58 -5.22
CA TRP A 135 9.15 0.49 -4.77
C TRP A 135 8.55 0.15 -3.40
N GLN A 136 8.25 1.17 -2.61
CA GLN A 136 7.55 1.05 -1.34
C GLN A 136 6.21 1.80 -1.41
N PRO A 137 5.19 1.39 -0.65
CA PRO A 137 3.89 2.08 -0.65
C PRO A 137 4.00 3.61 -0.46
N GLN A 138 4.97 4.05 0.36
CA GLN A 138 5.19 5.47 0.62
C GLN A 138 5.63 6.27 -0.61
N ASP A 139 6.23 5.63 -1.63
CA ASP A 139 6.63 6.29 -2.88
C ASP A 139 5.41 6.80 -3.68
N MET A 140 4.22 6.26 -3.41
CA MET A 140 2.96 6.56 -4.13
C MET A 140 1.89 7.20 -3.23
N LEU A 141 2.21 7.46 -1.96
CA LEU A 141 1.27 8.02 -0.97
C LEU A 141 1.71 9.40 -0.51
N PRO A 142 0.78 10.26 -0.06
CA PRO A 142 1.12 11.51 0.61
C PRO A 142 2.14 11.29 1.74
N ASP A 143 3.17 12.13 1.78
CA ASP A 143 4.24 12.03 2.79
C ASP A 143 3.76 12.61 4.14
N PRO A 144 3.59 11.78 5.19
CA PRO A 144 3.10 12.25 6.48
C PRO A 144 4.09 13.13 7.24
N GLU A 145 5.37 13.14 6.87
CA GLU A 145 6.39 14.01 7.48
C GLU A 145 6.50 15.37 6.80
N SER A 146 5.87 15.54 5.63
CA SER A 146 5.84 16.79 4.89
C SER A 146 4.93 17.83 5.54
N GLU A 147 5.37 19.10 5.55
CA GLU A 147 4.52 20.23 5.96
C GLU A 147 3.24 20.36 5.11
N ASP A 148 3.32 19.91 3.85
CA ASP A 148 2.23 19.94 2.87
C ASP A 148 1.37 18.67 2.87
N PHE A 149 1.52 17.77 3.86
CA PHE A 149 0.81 16.48 3.91
C PHE A 149 -0.71 16.62 3.71
N LEU A 150 -1.34 17.55 4.42
CA LEU A 150 -2.79 17.75 4.35
C LEU A 150 -3.25 18.26 2.98
N ASP A 151 -2.42 19.04 2.30
CA ASP A 151 -2.69 19.54 0.96
C ASP A 151 -2.57 18.40 -0.07
N GLN A 152 -1.55 17.54 0.06
CA GLN A 152 -1.41 16.33 -0.76
C GLN A 152 -2.60 15.37 -0.59
N VAL A 153 -3.08 15.19 0.64
CA VAL A 153 -4.31 14.41 0.92
C VAL A 153 -5.53 15.06 0.28
N ALA A 154 -5.67 16.39 0.38
CA ALA A 154 -6.77 17.11 -0.25
C ALA A 154 -6.76 16.96 -1.78
N GLU A 155 -5.59 17.03 -2.41
CA GLU A 155 -5.42 16.83 -3.85
C GLU A 155 -5.78 15.40 -4.27
N LEU A 156 -5.31 14.39 -3.53
CA LEU A 156 -5.68 12.98 -3.76
C LEU A 156 -7.20 12.81 -3.74
N ARG A 157 -7.86 13.40 -2.74
CA ARG A 157 -9.33 13.32 -2.62
C ARG A 157 -10.03 14.04 -3.76
N ALA A 158 -9.57 15.22 -4.18
CA ALA A 158 -10.14 15.95 -5.30
C ALA A 158 -10.08 15.12 -6.61
N ARG A 159 -8.96 14.43 -6.87
CA ARG A 159 -8.84 13.52 -8.02
C ARG A 159 -9.76 12.30 -7.90
N SER A 160 -9.94 11.80 -6.69
CA SER A 160 -10.79 10.63 -6.40
C SER A 160 -12.31 10.88 -6.58
N GLU A 161 -12.76 12.15 -6.54
CA GLU A 161 -14.17 12.51 -6.72
C GLU A 161 -14.69 12.20 -8.12
N GLY A 162 -13.83 12.30 -9.13
CA GLY A 162 -14.18 12.00 -10.53
C GLY A 162 -14.24 10.52 -10.87
N VAL A 163 -13.83 9.63 -9.96
CA VAL A 163 -13.76 8.19 -10.21
C VAL A 163 -15.11 7.52 -9.91
N PRO A 164 -15.69 6.76 -10.86
CA PRO A 164 -16.99 6.11 -10.68
C PRO A 164 -16.99 5.03 -9.58
N ASP A 165 -18.11 4.88 -8.88
CA ASP A 165 -18.25 3.88 -7.81
C ASP A 165 -18.01 2.43 -8.30
N ALA A 166 -18.37 2.12 -9.54
CA ALA A 166 -18.11 0.81 -10.15
C ALA A 166 -16.61 0.46 -10.19
N TYR A 167 -15.74 1.46 -10.34
CA TYR A 167 -14.30 1.28 -10.27
C TYR A 167 -13.87 0.93 -8.84
N TYR A 168 -14.40 1.63 -7.84
CA TYR A 168 -14.11 1.36 -6.43
C TYR A 168 -14.57 -0.03 -5.99
N VAL A 169 -15.68 -0.55 -6.51
CA VAL A 169 -16.12 -1.92 -6.20
C VAL A 169 -15.07 -2.94 -6.63
N VAL A 170 -14.50 -2.79 -7.83
CA VAL A 170 -13.45 -3.70 -8.33
C VAL A 170 -12.15 -3.49 -7.55
N LEU A 171 -11.71 -2.25 -7.39
CA LEU A 171 -10.49 -1.92 -6.65
C LEU A 171 -10.52 -2.42 -5.20
N VAL A 172 -11.67 -2.30 -4.53
CA VAL A 172 -11.86 -2.83 -3.17
C VAL A 172 -11.83 -4.35 -3.17
N GLY A 173 -12.40 -5.01 -4.19
CA GLY A 173 -12.28 -6.45 -4.37
C GLY A 173 -10.83 -6.90 -4.48
N ASP A 174 -10.06 -6.23 -5.32
CA ASP A 174 -8.62 -6.49 -5.51
C ASP A 174 -7.86 -6.28 -4.20
N MET A 175 -8.07 -5.16 -3.52
CA MET A 175 -7.43 -4.86 -2.23
C MET A 175 -7.76 -5.90 -1.15
N ILE A 176 -9.02 -6.33 -1.04
CA ILE A 176 -9.42 -7.38 -0.09
C ILE A 176 -8.68 -8.69 -0.37
N THR A 177 -8.48 -9.05 -1.65
CA THR A 177 -7.71 -10.24 -1.99
C THR A 177 -6.24 -10.10 -1.66
N GLU A 178 -5.62 -8.93 -1.88
CA GLU A 178 -4.22 -8.69 -1.50
C GLU A 178 -4.00 -8.76 0.03
N GLU A 179 -4.97 -8.31 0.83
CA GLU A 179 -4.92 -8.39 2.31
C GLU A 179 -5.05 -9.82 2.86
N ALA A 180 -5.51 -10.79 2.04
CA ALA A 180 -5.60 -12.20 2.42
C ALA A 180 -4.26 -12.95 2.31
N LEU A 181 -3.13 -12.21 2.24
CA LEU A 181 -1.78 -12.73 2.11
C LEU A 181 -1.41 -13.86 3.11
N PRO A 182 -1.84 -13.84 4.39
CA PRO A 182 -1.59 -14.96 5.31
C PRO A 182 -2.11 -16.31 4.78
N THR A 183 -3.25 -16.30 4.09
CA THR A 183 -3.85 -17.51 3.48
C THR A 183 -2.99 -18.03 2.32
N TYR A 184 -2.44 -17.14 1.49
CA TYR A 184 -1.57 -17.52 0.37
C TYR A 184 -0.23 -18.08 0.83
N MET A 185 0.39 -17.48 1.86
CA MET A 185 1.60 -18.01 2.48
C MET A 185 1.34 -19.39 3.10
N ALA A 186 0.23 -19.55 3.83
CA ALA A 186 -0.15 -20.85 4.39
C ALA A 186 -0.32 -21.90 3.29
N MET A 187 -0.99 -21.56 2.19
CA MET A 187 -1.14 -22.43 1.01
C MET A 187 0.21 -22.87 0.45
N LEU A 188 1.16 -21.94 0.22
CA LEU A 188 2.50 -22.29 -0.28
C LEU A 188 3.24 -23.23 0.68
N ASN A 189 3.08 -23.03 1.99
CA ASN A 189 3.66 -23.91 3.02
C ASN A 189 2.92 -25.25 3.21
N THR A 190 1.84 -25.52 2.46
CA THR A 190 1.27 -26.87 2.36
C THR A 190 1.86 -27.70 1.22
N LEU A 191 2.64 -27.08 0.32
CA LEU A 191 3.20 -27.76 -0.85
C LEU A 191 4.38 -28.64 -0.46
N ASP A 192 4.29 -29.92 -0.80
CA ASP A 192 5.34 -30.89 -0.50
C ASP A 192 6.65 -30.57 -1.23
N GLY A 193 7.77 -30.72 -0.52
CA GLY A 193 9.12 -30.54 -1.05
C GLY A 193 9.59 -29.08 -1.14
N VAL A 194 8.68 -28.11 -0.95
CA VAL A 194 9.00 -26.66 -1.08
C VAL A 194 8.60 -25.83 0.14
N ARG A 195 7.79 -26.37 1.05
CA ARG A 195 7.36 -25.67 2.27
C ARG A 195 8.51 -25.28 3.19
N ASP A 196 8.35 -24.17 3.88
CA ASP A 196 9.26 -23.70 4.92
C ASP A 196 8.90 -24.32 6.28
N GLU A 197 9.70 -25.29 6.73
CA GLU A 197 9.44 -26.06 7.96
C GLU A 197 9.72 -25.27 9.25
N THR A 198 10.52 -24.20 9.19
CA THR A 198 11.00 -23.49 10.39
C THR A 198 10.60 -22.02 10.41
N GLY A 199 10.02 -21.51 9.33
CA GLY A 199 9.82 -20.08 9.09
C GLY A 199 11.12 -19.34 8.72
N ALA A 200 12.23 -20.07 8.62
CA ALA A 200 13.55 -19.57 8.27
C ALA A 200 14.39 -20.65 7.58
N ALA A 201 13.75 -21.65 6.94
CA ALA A 201 14.48 -22.77 6.36
C ALA A 201 15.47 -22.29 5.29
N ASP A 202 16.66 -22.87 5.31
CA ASP A 202 17.79 -22.50 4.47
C ASP A 202 17.84 -23.32 3.17
N HIS A 203 16.72 -23.32 2.46
CA HIS A 203 16.63 -23.86 1.10
C HIS A 203 15.97 -22.80 0.18
N PRO A 204 16.26 -22.83 -1.13
CA PRO A 204 15.83 -21.79 -2.05
C PRO A 204 14.31 -21.60 -2.08
N TRP A 205 13.53 -22.68 -1.95
CA TRP A 205 12.07 -22.59 -1.94
C TRP A 205 11.52 -21.84 -0.72
N GLY A 206 12.07 -22.06 0.47
CA GLY A 206 11.68 -21.34 1.68
C GLY A 206 12.06 -19.86 1.59
N ARG A 207 13.27 -19.57 1.10
CA ARG A 207 13.71 -18.20 0.82
C ARG A 207 12.82 -17.49 -0.20
N TRP A 208 12.44 -18.18 -1.28
CA TRP A 208 11.52 -17.65 -2.29
C TRP A 208 10.16 -17.31 -1.66
N THR A 209 9.54 -18.24 -0.93
CA THR A 209 8.25 -18.01 -0.28
C THR A 209 8.29 -16.77 0.62
N ARG A 210 9.31 -16.65 1.47
CA ARG A 210 9.42 -15.49 2.38
C ARG A 210 9.63 -14.16 1.64
N GLN A 211 10.47 -14.15 0.61
CA GLN A 211 10.72 -12.94 -0.17
C GLN A 211 9.51 -12.55 -1.04
N TRP A 212 8.86 -13.51 -1.69
CA TRP A 212 7.62 -13.27 -2.43
C TRP A 212 6.53 -12.70 -1.52
N VAL A 213 6.32 -13.28 -0.33
CA VAL A 213 5.37 -12.73 0.66
C VAL A 213 5.75 -11.29 1.05
N ALA A 214 7.04 -11.01 1.26
CA ALA A 214 7.49 -9.65 1.56
C ALA A 214 7.23 -8.67 0.40
N GLU A 215 7.39 -9.12 -0.84
CA GLU A 215 7.05 -8.32 -2.03
C GLU A 215 5.54 -8.08 -2.14
N GLU A 216 4.69 -9.10 -1.97
CA GLU A 216 3.22 -9.01 -2.08
C GLU A 216 2.59 -8.18 -0.96
N ASN A 217 3.17 -8.19 0.25
CA ASN A 217 2.64 -7.40 1.38
C ASN A 217 2.48 -5.91 1.03
N ARG A 218 3.36 -5.39 0.17
CA ARG A 218 3.33 -3.98 -0.28
C ARG A 218 2.08 -3.65 -1.10
N HIS A 219 1.50 -4.63 -1.81
CA HIS A 219 0.31 -4.42 -2.64
C HIS A 219 -0.90 -4.07 -1.78
N GLY A 220 -1.21 -4.91 -0.79
CA GLY A 220 -2.28 -4.66 0.19
C GLY A 220 -2.04 -3.36 0.96
N ASP A 221 -0.80 -3.15 1.42
CA ASP A 221 -0.42 -1.94 2.16
C ASP A 221 -0.68 -0.63 1.40
N LEU A 222 -0.36 -0.60 0.10
CA LEU A 222 -0.59 0.56 -0.76
C LEU A 222 -2.09 0.77 -1.02
N LEU A 223 -2.79 -0.29 -1.45
CA LEU A 223 -4.20 -0.21 -1.81
C LEU A 223 -5.09 0.14 -0.62
N ASN A 224 -4.81 -0.41 0.56
CA ASN A 224 -5.54 -0.12 1.79
C ASN A 224 -5.42 1.38 2.15
N LYS A 225 -4.19 1.90 2.23
CA LYS A 225 -3.93 3.31 2.55
C LYS A 225 -4.52 4.23 1.51
N TYR A 226 -4.42 3.90 0.22
CA TYR A 226 -5.09 4.65 -0.84
C TYR A 226 -6.61 4.70 -0.64
N CYS A 227 -7.26 3.55 -0.45
CA CYS A 227 -8.70 3.48 -0.20
C CYS A 227 -9.11 4.28 1.03
N TRP A 228 -8.34 4.18 2.12
CA TRP A 228 -8.55 4.92 3.36
C TRP A 228 -8.46 6.44 3.15
N LEU A 229 -7.42 6.91 2.46
CA LEU A 229 -7.20 8.35 2.21
C LEU A 229 -8.26 8.97 1.31
N THR A 230 -8.74 8.24 0.29
CA THR A 230 -9.76 8.76 -0.65
C THR A 230 -11.06 9.11 0.08
N GLY A 231 -11.41 8.37 1.14
CA GLY A 231 -12.71 8.47 1.82
C GLY A 231 -13.91 8.20 0.91
N ARG A 232 -13.71 7.48 -0.20
CA ARG A 232 -14.77 7.10 -1.15
C ARG A 232 -15.44 5.77 -0.78
N VAL A 233 -14.86 5.01 0.16
CA VAL A 233 -15.30 3.66 0.53
C VAL A 233 -15.55 3.53 2.04
N ASN A 234 -16.31 2.50 2.43
CA ASN A 234 -16.58 2.19 3.83
C ASN A 234 -15.52 1.22 4.38
N MET A 235 -14.45 1.76 4.95
CA MET A 235 -13.33 0.96 5.47
C MET A 235 -13.75 -0.07 6.51
N LYS A 236 -14.69 0.26 7.42
CA LYS A 236 -15.17 -0.70 8.42
C LYS A 236 -15.81 -1.94 7.77
N ALA A 237 -16.59 -1.76 6.71
CA ALA A 237 -17.18 -2.90 6.00
C ALA A 237 -16.12 -3.74 5.29
N ILE A 238 -15.09 -3.08 4.75
CA ILE A 238 -13.97 -3.75 4.07
C ILE A 238 -13.14 -4.55 5.07
N GLU A 239 -12.73 -3.96 6.19
CA GLU A 239 -11.97 -4.61 7.28
C GLU A 239 -12.71 -5.84 7.82
N VAL A 240 -14.03 -5.74 8.03
CA VAL A 240 -14.88 -6.89 8.40
C VAL A 240 -14.89 -7.94 7.30
N THR A 241 -14.88 -7.56 6.03
CA THR A 241 -14.85 -8.50 4.91
C THR A 241 -13.52 -9.25 4.84
N ILE A 242 -12.40 -8.54 5.01
CA ILE A 242 -11.06 -9.14 5.11
C ILE A 242 -11.01 -10.14 6.26
N GLN A 243 -11.52 -9.77 7.44
CA GLN A 243 -11.56 -10.65 8.60
C GLN A 243 -12.42 -11.91 8.39
N ASN A 244 -13.48 -11.84 7.58
CA ASN A 244 -14.28 -13.03 7.25
C ASN A 244 -13.64 -13.89 6.15
N LEU A 245 -12.77 -13.30 5.32
CA LEU A 245 -12.09 -14.00 4.23
C LEU A 245 -10.91 -14.84 4.73
N ILE A 246 -10.17 -14.32 5.71
CA ILE A 246 -9.05 -15.01 6.40
C ILE A 246 -9.61 -16.01 7.42
#